data_AF-A0A316LL49-F1
#
_entry.id   AF-A0A316LL49-F1
#
_cell.length_a   1.000
_cell.length_b   1.000
_cell.length_c   1.000
_cell.angle_alpha   90.00
_cell.angle_beta   90.00
_cell.angle_gamma   90.00
#
_symmetry.space_group_name_H-M   'P 1'
#
loop_
_entity.id
_entity.type
_entity.pdbx_description
1 polymer ?
#
loop_
_entity_poly.entity_id
_entity_poly.type
_entity_poly.pdbx_seq_one_letter_code
_entity_poly.pdbx_strand_id
1 'polypeptide(L)'
;MGENMETFTVTCTMKKRWVNDFMSMLKYMESCGRLGHSALVGFYSDGDGDFRPEFKTNIEWTKQNGYTPETINKDYAPKIPERIFDAG
;
A
#
# COMPACT_ATOMS: atom_id res chain seq x y z
N MET A 1 -3.27 -29.17 1.04
CA MET A 1 -3.25 -28.36 -0.19
C MET A 1 -2.05 -27.44 -0.08
N GLY A 2 -1.14 -27.46 -1.05
CA GLY A 2 -0.05 -26.48 -1.07
C GLY A 2 -0.61 -25.12 -1.46
N GLU A 3 -0.16 -24.06 -0.81
CA GLU A 3 -0.47 -22.70 -1.24
C GLU A 3 0.23 -22.41 -2.57
N ASN A 4 -0.47 -21.77 -3.50
CA ASN A 4 0.13 -21.28 -4.74
C ASN A 4 0.88 -19.98 -4.42
N MET A 5 2.18 -20.11 -4.17
CA MET A 5 3.06 -18.97 -3.95
C MET A 5 3.47 -18.37 -5.30
N GLU A 6 3.35 -17.05 -5.43
CA GLU A 6 3.81 -16.32 -6.61
C GLU A 6 4.95 -15.36 -6.21
N THR A 7 6.04 -15.38 -6.98
CA THR A 7 7.15 -14.44 -6.82
C THR A 7 7.21 -13.55 -8.06
N PHE A 8 7.15 -12.24 -7.86
CA PHE A 8 7.19 -11.25 -8.92
C PHE A 8 8.04 -10.04 -8.51
N THR A 9 8.43 -9.22 -9.48
CA THR A 9 9.25 -8.04 -9.27
C THR A 9 8.44 -6.77 -9.54
N VAL A 10 8.41 -5.86 -8.57
CA VAL A 10 7.94 -4.49 -8.77
C VAL A 10 9.15 -3.56 -8.85
N THR A 11 9.31 -2.90 -9.99
CA THR A 11 10.28 -1.80 -10.15
C THR A 11 9.56 -0.48 -9.91
N CYS A 12 10.07 0.34 -9.01
CA CYS A 12 9.51 1.65 -8.70
C CYS A 12 10.53 2.77 -8.95
N THR A 13 10.09 3.84 -9.62
CA THR A 13 10.86 5.09 -9.76
C THR A 13 10.11 6.22 -9.05
N MET A 14 10.74 6.88 -8.09
CA MET A 14 10.19 8.02 -7.35
C MET A 14 11.31 8.95 -6.86
N LYS A 15 10.95 10.15 -6.39
CA LYS A 15 11.92 11.07 -5.77
C LYS A 15 12.52 10.43 -4.51
N LYS A 16 13.84 10.56 -4.36
CA LYS A 16 14.62 9.93 -3.26
C LYS A 16 14.06 10.21 -1.86
N ARG A 17 13.49 11.40 -1.61
CA ARG A 17 12.92 11.76 -0.31
C ARG A 17 11.78 10.85 0.14
N TRP A 18 11.01 10.30 -0.80
CA TRP A 18 9.84 9.47 -0.51
C TRP A 18 10.16 7.98 -0.37
N VAL A 19 11.39 7.57 -0.72
CA VAL A 19 11.81 6.17 -0.69
C VAL A 19 11.75 5.61 0.73
N ASN A 20 12.16 6.39 1.74
CA ASN A 20 12.16 5.91 3.12
C ASN A 20 10.75 5.63 3.63
N ASP A 21 9.81 6.55 3.41
CA ASP A 21 8.42 6.40 3.81
C ASP A 21 7.76 5.21 3.09
N PHE A 22 7.95 5.13 1.77
CA PHE A 22 7.36 4.06 0.96
C PHE A 22 7.88 2.68 1.37
N MET A 23 9.19 2.54 1.57
CA MET A 23 9.79 1.28 2.03
C MET A 23 9.38 0.92 3.46
N SER A 24 9.19 1.93 4.32
CA SER A 24 8.73 1.71 5.70
C SER A 24 7.30 1.18 5.74
N MET A 25 6.42 1.63 4.85
CA MET A 25 5.09 1.06 4.67
C MET A 25 5.15 -0.42 4.32
N LEU A 26 5.90 -0.78 3.28
CA LEU A 26 6.02 -2.18 2.84
C LEU A 26 6.59 -3.08 3.95
N LYS A 27 7.61 -2.60 4.68
CA LYS A 27 8.19 -3.32 5.81
C LYS A 27 7.24 -3.47 6.99
N TYR A 28 6.39 -2.48 7.23
CA TYR A 28 5.36 -2.60 8.27
C TYR A 28 4.31 -3.65 7.89
N MET A 29 3.88 -3.71 6.62
CA MET A 29 2.99 -4.78 6.12
C MET A 29 3.61 -6.18 6.29
N GLU A 30 4.89 -6.34 5.93
CA GLU A 30 5.65 -7.58 6.15
C GLU A 30 5.70 -7.96 7.64
N SER A 31 5.91 -6.97 8.52
CA SER A 31 5.95 -7.20 9.97
C SER A 31 4.60 -7.65 10.54
N CYS A 32 3.49 -7.12 10.02
CA CYS A 32 2.14 -7.51 10.43
C CYS A 32 1.90 -9.00 10.15
N GLY A 33 2.21 -9.45 8.93
CA GLY A 33 2.11 -10.87 8.55
C GLY A 33 2.98 -11.77 9.42
N ARG A 34 4.24 -11.37 9.68
CA ARG A 34 5.17 -12.12 10.53
C ARG A 34 4.70 -12.24 12.00
N LEU A 35 4.03 -11.23 12.53
CA LEU A 35 3.58 -11.18 13.92
C LEU A 35 2.14 -11.67 14.14
N GLY A 36 1.41 -11.98 13.07
CA GLY A 36 -0.02 -12.29 13.15
C GLY A 36 -0.89 -11.07 13.53
N HIS A 37 -0.42 -9.86 13.23
CA HIS A 37 -1.12 -8.61 13.51
C HIS A 37 -1.95 -8.16 12.31
N SER A 38 -3.15 -7.64 12.56
CA SER A 38 -4.01 -7.05 11.53
C SER A 38 -4.13 -5.55 11.75
N ALA A 39 -3.66 -4.76 10.78
CA ALA A 39 -3.72 -3.31 10.83
C ALA A 39 -4.15 -2.73 9.49
N LEU A 40 -4.84 -1.59 9.53
CA LEU A 40 -4.95 -0.73 8.37
C LEU A 40 -3.67 0.12 8.30
N VAL A 41 -3.05 0.17 7.13
CA VAL A 41 -1.83 0.94 6.86
C VAL A 41 -2.12 1.90 5.73
N GLY A 42 -1.76 3.17 5.91
CA GLY A 42 -1.95 4.22 4.92
C GLY A 42 -0.63 4.76 4.37
N PHE A 43 -0.68 5.19 3.12
CA PHE A 43 0.35 6.03 2.51
C PHE A 43 -0.36 7.23 1.92
N TYR A 44 -0.10 8.42 2.48
CA TYR A 44 -0.64 9.65 1.93
C TYR A 44 0.10 9.95 0.63
N SER A 45 -0.65 9.99 -0.46
CA SER A 45 -0.13 10.20 -1.81
C SER A 45 -0.55 11.58 -2.26
N ASP A 46 0.32 12.58 -2.11
CA ASP A 46 -0.01 13.95 -2.52
C ASP A 46 -0.41 14.00 -3.99
N GLY A 47 -1.48 14.73 -4.28
CA GLY A 47 -2.01 14.98 -5.61
C GLY A 47 -1.48 16.27 -6.24
N ASP A 48 -0.69 17.07 -5.51
CA ASP A 48 -0.12 18.33 -6.00
C ASP A 48 0.92 18.12 -7.14
N GLY A 49 1.31 16.87 -7.38
CA GLY A 49 2.25 16.46 -8.41
C GLY A 49 3.69 16.30 -7.94
N ASP A 50 3.95 16.47 -6.65
CA ASP A 50 5.25 16.24 -6.06
C ASP A 50 5.55 14.74 -5.93
N PHE A 51 4.59 13.97 -5.43
CA PHE A 51 4.66 12.52 -5.37
C PHE A 51 4.06 11.87 -6.63
N ARG A 52 4.94 11.52 -7.57
CA ARG A 52 4.58 10.85 -8.84
C ARG A 52 5.39 9.57 -9.03
N PRO A 53 5.09 8.50 -8.29
CA PRO A 53 5.79 7.23 -8.46
C PRO A 53 5.36 6.53 -9.76
N GLU A 54 6.30 5.89 -10.43
CA GLU A 54 6.03 5.02 -11.58
C GLU A 54 6.36 3.57 -11.20
N PHE A 55 5.40 2.66 -11.41
CA PHE A 55 5.55 1.24 -11.10
C PHE A 55 5.52 0.39 -12.36
N LYS A 56 6.41 -0.60 -12.45
CA LYS A 56 6.46 -1.63 -13.50
C LYS A 56 6.53 -3.01 -12.85
N THR A 57 5.90 -4.00 -13.46
CA THR A 57 5.92 -5.39 -12.99
C THR A 57 6.02 -6.37 -14.15
N ASN A 58 6.45 -7.59 -13.86
CA ASN A 58 6.63 -8.68 -14.82
C ASN A 58 5.46 -9.68 -14.85
N ILE A 59 4.33 -9.36 -14.19
CA ILE A 59 3.14 -10.19 -14.14
C ILE A 59 1.91 -9.44 -14.67
N GLU A 60 0.91 -10.19 -15.10
CA GLU A 60 -0.42 -9.66 -15.39
C GLU A 60 -1.28 -9.68 -14.12
N TRP A 61 -2.15 -8.68 -13.96
CA TRP A 61 -3.10 -8.64 -12.86
C TRP A 61 -4.41 -7.98 -13.28
N THR A 62 -5.49 -8.35 -12.60
CA THR A 62 -6.77 -7.67 -12.75
C THR A 62 -6.83 -6.50 -11.79
N LYS A 63 -7.02 -5.28 -12.32
CA LYS A 63 -7.23 -4.09 -11.50
C LYS A 63 -8.43 -4.28 -10.57
N GLN A 64 -8.22 -4.07 -9.28
CA GLN A 64 -9.30 -4.00 -8.28
C GLN A 64 -9.65 -2.54 -8.00
N ASN A 65 -10.94 -2.25 -7.82
CA ASN A 65 -11.37 -0.95 -7.31
C ASN A 65 -11.26 -1.01 -5.78
N GLY A 66 -10.39 -0.18 -5.21
CA GLY A 66 -10.27 -0.05 -3.76
C GLY A 66 -11.56 0.48 -3.11
N TYR A 67 -11.53 0.61 -1.79
CA TYR A 67 -12.65 1.15 -1.03
C TYR A 67 -12.48 2.64 -0.78
N THR A 68 -13.52 3.41 -1.04
CA THR A 68 -13.70 4.81 -0.66
C THR A 68 -14.72 4.91 0.48
N PRO A 69 -14.71 5.98 1.31
CA PRO A 69 -15.74 6.20 2.33
C PRO A 69 -17.17 6.08 1.79
N GLU A 70 -17.41 6.46 0.52
CA GLU A 70 -18.71 6.41 -0.14
C GLU A 70 -19.12 4.98 -0.55
N THR A 71 -18.14 4.10 -0.78
CA THR A 71 -18.37 2.69 -1.20
C THR A 71 -18.39 1.70 -0.03
N ILE A 72 -18.00 2.15 1.17
CA ILE A 72 -18.06 1.33 2.38
C ILE A 72 -19.47 1.47 2.98
N ASN A 73 -20.03 0.39 3.55
CA ASN A 73 -21.27 0.46 4.32
C ASN A 73 -21.10 1.53 5.40
N LYS A 74 -22.04 2.49 5.50
CA LYS A 74 -22.00 3.59 6.50
C LYS A 74 -21.91 3.08 7.94
N ASP A 75 -22.34 1.85 8.20
CA ASP A 75 -22.23 1.18 9.50
C ASP A 75 -20.81 0.64 9.80
N TYR A 76 -19.97 0.56 8.77
CA TYR A 76 -18.55 0.24 8.88
C TYR A 76 -17.77 1.55 8.93
N ALA A 77 -17.66 2.12 10.14
CA ALA A 77 -16.89 3.34 10.35
C ALA A 77 -15.51 3.23 9.68
N PRO A 78 -15.00 4.30 9.02
CA PRO A 78 -13.68 4.27 8.41
C PRO A 78 -12.67 3.98 9.52
N LYS A 79 -12.04 2.81 9.45
CA LYS A 79 -10.95 2.47 10.37
C LYS A 79 -9.84 3.49 10.13
N ILE A 80 -9.36 4.14 11.18
CA ILE A 80 -8.20 5.02 11.11
C ILE A 80 -6.98 4.12 10.87
N PRO A 81 -6.09 4.40 9.90
CA PRO A 81 -4.87 3.62 9.75
C PRO A 81 -4.06 3.67 11.05
N GLU A 82 -3.59 2.52 11.52
CA GLU A 82 -2.70 2.45 12.69
C GLU A 82 -1.39 3.20 12.40
N ARG A 83 -0.97 3.19 11.13
CA ARG A 83 0.20 3.89 10.67
C ARG A 83 -0.07 4.55 9.33
N ILE A 84 0.27 5.84 9.25
CA ILE A 84 0.27 6.61 8.02
C ILE A 84 1.70 7.04 7.75
N PHE A 85 2.17 6.75 6.54
CA PHE A 85 3.39 7.30 5.98
C PHE A 85 3.01 8.40 5.00
N ASP A 86 3.83 9.43 4.89
CA ASP A 86 3.41 10.68 4.27
C ASP A 86 4.35 11.09 3.13
N ALA A 87 3.80 11.26 1.94
CA ALA A 87 4.50 11.78 0.78
C ALA A 87 4.10 13.22 0.43
N GLY A 88 3.92 14.06 1.45
CA GLY A 88 3.74 15.51 1.33
C GLY A 88 2.29 15.92 1.45
#